data_AF-A0A9X6U5M8-F1
#
_entry.id   AF-A0A9X6U5M8-F1
#
_cell.length_a   1.000
_cell.length_b   1.000
_cell.length_c   1.000
_cell.angle_alpha   90.00
_cell.angle_beta   90.00
_cell.angle_gamma   90.00
#
_symmetry.space_group_name_H-M   'P 1'
#
loop_
_entity.id
_entity.type
_entity.pdbx_description
1 polymer ?
#
loop_
_entity_poly.entity_id
_entity_poly.type
_entity_poly.pdbx_seq_one_letter_code
_entity_poly.pdbx_strand_id
1 'polypeptide(L)'
;MQSLTYTDNYTDTHTVFNQILEIVVKLYKKCIPATIKNRKNVDKLVQPDTVIIACVLWGIMLGYNSQRATYRAVRTILFFNEFPSRTRYTRLCASLTYAIKIIRFFFV
;
A
#
# COMPACT_ATOMS: atom_id res chain seq x y z
N MET A 1 27.75 -19.14 -28.09
CA MET A 1 27.94 -19.32 -26.64
C MET A 1 26.61 -19.03 -25.96
N GLN A 2 25.91 -20.07 -25.49
CA GLN A 2 24.82 -19.91 -24.54
C GLN A 2 25.43 -19.51 -23.19
N SER A 3 25.05 -18.35 -22.67
CA SER A 3 25.35 -17.97 -21.29
C SER A 3 24.19 -18.43 -20.42
N LEU A 4 24.45 -19.47 -19.64
CA LEU A 4 23.61 -19.95 -18.55
C LEU A 4 24.18 -19.36 -17.25
N THR A 5 23.40 -18.57 -16.51
CA THR A 5 23.26 -18.67 -15.04
C THR A 5 22.09 -17.80 -14.56
N TYR A 6 20.92 -18.43 -14.57
CA TYR A 6 19.74 -18.01 -13.82
C TYR A 6 20.02 -18.19 -12.32
N THR A 7 20.09 -17.09 -11.57
CA THR A 7 19.74 -17.04 -10.14
C THR A 7 19.13 -15.68 -9.84
N ASP A 8 17.92 -15.49 -10.36
CA ASP A 8 17.01 -14.43 -9.93
C ASP A 8 16.57 -14.74 -8.48
N ASN A 9 17.18 -14.06 -7.52
CA ASN A 9 16.51 -13.76 -6.25
C ASN A 9 15.66 -12.48 -6.40
N TYR A 10 14.92 -12.36 -7.51
CA TYR A 10 13.87 -11.35 -7.62
C TYR A 10 12.66 -11.87 -6.86
N THR A 11 12.49 -11.44 -5.61
CA THR A 11 11.18 -11.57 -4.98
C THR A 11 10.21 -10.76 -5.83
N ASP A 12 9.27 -11.45 -6.48
CA ASP A 12 8.28 -10.83 -7.33
C ASP A 12 7.59 -9.68 -6.56
N THR A 13 7.47 -8.54 -7.22
CA THR A 13 6.99 -7.31 -6.57
C THR A 13 5.57 -7.48 -6.03
N HIS A 14 4.75 -8.28 -6.70
CA HIS A 14 3.41 -8.63 -6.21
C HIS A 14 3.48 -9.52 -4.98
N THR A 15 4.41 -10.48 -4.93
CA THR A 15 4.67 -11.31 -3.75
C THR A 15 5.03 -10.46 -2.54
N VAL A 16 5.97 -9.50 -2.67
CA VAL A 16 6.33 -8.57 -1.60
C VAL A 16 5.12 -7.74 -1.17
N PHE A 17 4.39 -7.18 -2.14
CA PHE A 17 3.19 -6.39 -1.84
C PHE A 17 2.12 -7.19 -1.09
N ASN A 18 1.90 -8.45 -1.48
CA ASN A 18 0.90 -9.32 -0.84
C ASN A 18 1.29 -9.65 0.61
N GLN A 19 2.57 -9.86 0.89
CA GLN A 19 3.06 -10.04 2.27
C GLN A 19 2.82 -8.79 3.11
N ILE A 20 3.13 -7.60 2.57
CA ILE A 20 2.84 -6.32 3.22
C ILE A 20 1.33 -6.21 3.50
N LEU A 21 0.50 -6.48 2.49
CA LEU A 21 -0.95 -6.39 2.60
C LEU A 21 -1.50 -7.31 3.69
N GLU A 22 -1.01 -8.55 3.78
CA GLU A 22 -1.43 -9.50 4.81
C GLU A 22 -1.16 -8.98 6.23
N ILE A 23 0.04 -8.44 6.46
CA ILE A 23 0.42 -7.84 7.74
C ILE A 23 -0.43 -6.60 8.03
N VAL A 24 -0.62 -5.73 7.03
CA VAL A 24 -1.47 -4.53 7.15
C VAL A 24 -2.90 -4.90 7.52
N VAL A 25 -3.49 -5.94 6.92
CA VAL A 25 -4.85 -6.39 7.26
C VAL A 25 -4.94 -6.83 8.71
N LYS A 26 -3.96 -7.59 9.22
CA LYS A 26 -3.92 -8.03 10.62
C LYS A 26 -3.80 -6.84 11.57
N LEU A 27 -2.86 -5.93 11.31
CA LEU A 27 -2.65 -4.73 12.13
C LEU A 27 -3.84 -3.76 12.07
N TYR A 28 -4.43 -3.59 10.89
CA TYR A 28 -5.59 -2.72 10.71
C TYR A 28 -6.80 -3.22 11.53
N LYS A 29 -7.04 -4.54 11.54
CA LYS A 29 -8.08 -5.14 12.39
C LYS A 29 -7.79 -4.92 13.88
N LYS A 30 -6.55 -5.13 14.33
CA LYS A 30 -6.15 -5.08 15.74
C LYS A 30 -6.08 -3.66 16.31
N CYS A 31 -5.46 -2.73 15.59
CA CYS A 31 -4.98 -1.47 16.18
C CYS A 31 -5.79 -0.23 15.74
N ILE A 32 -6.60 -0.33 14.67
CA ILE A 32 -7.31 0.83 14.14
C ILE A 32 -8.72 0.94 14.75
N PRO A 33 -9.09 2.10 15.33
CA PRO A 33 -10.41 2.30 15.93
C PRO A 33 -11.57 2.19 14.92
N ALA A 34 -12.73 1.77 15.41
CA ALA A 34 -13.95 1.65 14.60
C ALA A 34 -14.37 2.99 13.95
N THR A 35 -14.05 4.13 14.58
CA THR A 35 -14.34 5.47 14.05
C THR A 35 -13.62 5.74 12.72
N ILE A 36 -12.42 5.20 12.52
CA ILE A 36 -11.66 5.31 11.26
C ILE A 36 -12.18 4.27 10.25
N LYS A 37 -12.44 3.05 10.72
CA LYS A 37 -12.97 1.94 9.90
C LYS A 37 -14.33 2.26 9.30
N ASN A 38 -15.18 2.95 10.06
CA ASN A 38 -16.55 3.30 9.69
C ASN A 38 -16.71 4.78 9.38
N ARG A 39 -15.62 5.46 8.94
CA ARG A 39 -15.70 6.87 8.60
C ARG A 39 -16.69 7.12 7.46
N LYS A 40 -17.20 8.34 7.37
CA LYS A 40 -18.16 8.75 6.33
C LYS A 40 -17.63 8.43 4.92
N ASN A 41 -18.49 7.86 4.08
CA ASN A 41 -18.22 7.45 2.70
C ASN A 41 -17.22 6.29 2.53
N VAL A 42 -16.98 5.47 3.56
CA VAL A 42 -16.13 4.27 3.43
C VAL A 42 -16.69 3.26 2.40
N ASP A 43 -18.01 3.26 2.22
CA ASP A 43 -18.74 2.48 1.21
C ASP A 43 -18.40 2.89 -0.25
N LYS A 44 -17.88 4.10 -0.46
CA LYS A 44 -17.56 4.65 -1.79
C LYS A 44 -16.09 4.50 -2.18
N LEU A 45 -15.34 3.72 -1.41
CA LEU A 45 -13.93 3.49 -1.67
C LEU A 45 -13.74 2.57 -2.89
N VAL A 46 -12.88 3.00 -3.82
CA VAL A 46 -12.47 2.17 -4.97
C VAL A 46 -11.55 1.03 -4.54
N GLN A 47 -10.75 1.28 -3.49
CA GLN A 47 -9.84 0.31 -2.88
C GLN A 47 -9.96 0.43 -1.37
N PRO A 48 -9.92 -0.68 -0.61
CA PRO A 48 -10.02 -0.64 0.83
C PRO A 48 -8.81 0.07 1.46
N ASP A 49 -8.99 0.59 2.66
CA ASP A 49 -7.91 1.31 3.38
C ASP A 49 -6.64 0.48 3.51
N THR A 50 -6.78 -0.82 3.73
CA THR A 50 -5.65 -1.74 3.86
C THR A 50 -4.80 -1.76 2.59
N VAL A 51 -5.41 -1.69 1.40
CA VAL A 51 -4.69 -1.61 0.13
C VAL A 51 -4.00 -0.26 -0.02
N ILE A 52 -4.66 0.85 0.35
CA ILE A 52 -4.04 2.18 0.31
C ILE A 52 -2.82 2.25 1.24
N ILE A 53 -2.96 1.73 2.46
CA ILE A 53 -1.89 1.72 3.47
C ILE A 53 -0.74 0.82 3.01
N ALA A 54 -1.04 -0.38 2.49
CA ALA A 54 -0.03 -1.28 1.93
C ALA A 54 0.74 -0.62 0.78
N CYS A 55 0.07 0.11 -0.12
CA CYS A 55 0.74 0.86 -1.20
C CYS A 55 1.71 1.91 -0.65
N VAL A 56 1.33 2.61 0.42
CA VAL A 56 2.20 3.61 1.07
C VAL A 56 3.43 2.94 1.68
N LEU A 57 3.26 1.86 2.44
CA LEU A 57 4.36 1.14 3.07
C LEU A 57 5.30 0.51 2.03
N TRP A 58 4.74 -0.15 1.02
CA TRP A 58 5.49 -0.68 -0.11
C TRP A 58 6.32 0.41 -0.79
N GLY A 59 5.73 1.59 -1.01
CA GLY A 59 6.47 2.71 -1.60
C GLY A 59 7.61 3.21 -0.71
N ILE A 60 7.40 3.26 0.61
CA ILE A 60 8.46 3.63 1.57
C ILE A 60 9.59 2.60 1.54
N MET A 61 9.28 1.31 1.49
CA MET A 61 10.28 0.23 1.42
C MET A 61 11.13 0.30 0.14
N LEU A 62 10.54 0.78 -0.96
CA LEU A 62 11.27 1.05 -2.22
C LEU A 62 11.99 2.40 -2.25
N GLY A 63 11.98 3.17 -1.15
CA GLY A 63 12.66 4.46 -1.05
C GLY A 63 11.92 5.64 -1.68
N TYR A 64 10.63 5.52 -1.99
CA TYR A 64 9.84 6.64 -2.50
C TYR A 64 9.45 7.61 -1.39
N ASN A 65 10.01 8.83 -1.45
CA ASN A 65 9.85 9.86 -0.42
C ASN A 65 8.61 10.76 -0.60
N SER A 66 7.77 10.51 -1.60
CA SER A 66 6.56 11.31 -1.82
C SER A 66 5.36 10.46 -2.23
N GLN A 67 4.17 10.86 -1.80
CA GLN A 67 2.91 10.20 -2.20
C GLN A 67 2.75 10.16 -3.72
N ARG A 68 3.27 11.17 -4.44
CA ARG A 68 3.24 11.22 -5.90
C ARG A 68 4.12 10.14 -6.53
N ALA A 69 5.33 9.94 -6.00
CA ALA A 69 6.23 8.90 -6.48
C ALA A 69 5.64 7.52 -6.22
N THR A 70 5.15 7.27 -4.99
CA THR A 70 4.43 6.03 -4.66
C THR A 70 3.23 5.79 -5.57
N TYR A 71 2.39 6.80 -5.81
CA TYR A 71 1.23 6.67 -6.70
C TYR A 71 1.66 6.27 -8.12
N ARG A 72 2.70 6.89 -8.67
CA ARG A 72 3.21 6.54 -10.00
C ARG A 72 3.69 5.09 -10.03
N ALA A 73 4.49 4.69 -9.05
CA ALA A 73 5.00 3.32 -8.93
C ALA A 73 3.87 2.29 -8.79
N VAL A 74 2.85 2.56 -7.98
CA VAL A 74 1.66 1.69 -7.85
C VAL A 74 0.95 1.53 -9.19
N ARG A 75 0.83 2.60 -9.97
CA ARG A 75 0.15 2.56 -11.28
C ARG A 75 0.98 1.85 -12.36
N THR A 76 2.30 1.86 -12.29
CA THR A 76 3.17 1.28 -13.31
C THR A 76 3.67 -0.12 -12.98
N ILE A 77 3.91 -0.41 -11.70
CA ILE A 77 4.53 -1.66 -11.24
C ILE A 77 3.48 -2.62 -10.67
N LEU A 78 2.65 -2.17 -9.72
CA LEU A 78 1.59 -3.03 -9.14
C LEU A 78 0.37 -3.19 -10.05
N PHE A 79 0.25 -2.34 -11.07
CA PHE A 79 -0.73 -2.42 -12.16
C PHE A 79 -2.18 -2.67 -11.71
N PHE A 80 -2.68 -1.88 -10.75
CA PHE A 80 -4.09 -1.95 -10.37
C PHE A 80 -5.00 -1.46 -11.51
N ASN A 81 -5.88 -2.33 -12.00
CA ASN A 81 -6.93 -1.94 -12.96
C ASN A 81 -7.86 -0.88 -12.34
N GLU A 82 -8.39 -1.16 -11.15
CA GLU A 82 -9.23 -0.23 -10.39
C GLU A 82 -8.42 0.41 -9.27
N PHE A 83 -8.08 1.70 -9.41
CA PHE A 83 -7.36 2.45 -8.38
C PHE A 83 -7.91 3.88 -8.31
N PRO A 84 -7.99 4.51 -7.12
CA PRO A 84 -8.42 5.89 -7.03
C PRO A 84 -7.54 6.81 -7.88
N SER A 85 -8.14 7.85 -8.46
CA SER A 85 -7.39 8.91 -9.13
C SER A 85 -6.36 9.54 -8.20
N ARG A 86 -5.29 10.12 -8.74
CA ARG A 86 -4.21 10.75 -7.96
C ARG A 86 -4.72 11.66 -6.83
N THR A 87 -5.66 12.55 -7.15
CA THR A 87 -6.25 13.47 -6.16
C THR A 87 -7.00 12.72 -5.07
N ARG A 88 -7.77 11.68 -5.42
CA ARG A 88 -8.49 10.85 -4.45
C ARG A 88 -7.52 10.04 -3.59
N TYR A 89 -6.46 9.49 -4.17
CA TYR A 89 -5.38 8.80 -3.44
C TYR A 89 -4.72 9.72 -2.41
N THR A 90 -4.29 10.93 -2.81
CA THR A 90 -3.68 11.90 -1.87
C THR A 90 -4.62 12.26 -0.71
N ARG A 91 -5.92 12.46 -1.00
CA ARG A 91 -6.93 12.70 0.05
C ARG A 91 -7.12 11.50 0.97
N LEU A 92 -7.11 10.28 0.42
CA LEU A 92 -7.18 9.05 1.21
C LEU A 92 -5.97 8.92 2.14
N CYS A 93 -4.75 9.10 1.62
CA CYS A 93 -3.54 9.11 2.43
C CYS A 93 -3.60 10.14 3.54
N ALA A 94 -4.10 11.36 3.27
CA ALA A 94 -4.30 12.38 4.29
C ALA A 94 -5.31 11.92 5.37
N SER A 95 -6.46 11.38 4.96
CA SER A 95 -7.48 10.86 5.90
C SER A 95 -7.00 9.67 6.73
N LEU A 96 -6.08 8.88 6.19
CA LEU A 96 -5.52 7.69 6.82
C LEU A 96 -4.19 7.97 7.53
N THR A 97 -3.75 9.23 7.64
CA THR A 97 -2.44 9.59 8.20
C THR A 97 -2.20 8.95 9.57
N TYR A 98 -3.20 8.96 10.44
CA TYR A 98 -3.10 8.33 11.77
C TYR A 98 -2.94 6.80 11.67
N ALA A 99 -3.76 6.14 10.84
CA ALA A 99 -3.68 4.70 10.62
C ALA A 99 -2.33 4.28 10.00
N ILE A 100 -1.84 5.05 9.03
CA ILE A 100 -0.53 4.83 8.40
C ILE A 100 0.59 4.94 9.45
N LYS A 101 0.55 5.94 10.33
CA LYS A 101 1.56 6.10 11.40
C LYS A 101 1.58 4.90 12.35
N ILE A 102 0.41 4.47 12.85
CA ILE A 102 0.31 3.31 13.75
C ILE A 102 0.80 2.04 13.07
N ILE A 103 0.29 1.75 11.86
CA ILE A 103 0.62 0.51 11.18
C ILE A 103 2.11 0.51 10.82
N ARG A 104 2.67 1.64 10.37
CA ARG A 104 4.10 1.77 10.12
C ARG A 104 4.93 1.47 11.37
N PHE A 105 4.53 1.97 12.54
CA PHE A 105 5.23 1.72 13.80
C PHE A 105 5.26 0.24 14.20
N PHE A 106 4.22 -0.52 13.87
CA PHE A 106 4.19 -1.97 14.13
C PHE A 106 4.75 -2.83 12.99
N PHE A 107 4.95 -2.24 11.82
CA PHE A 107 5.41 -2.92 10.62
C PHE A 107 6.93 -2.84 10.45
N VAL A 108 7.54 -1.70 10.80
CA VAL A 108 9.00 -1.44 10.80
C VAL A 108 9.56 -1.78 12.18
#